data_AF-A0A534C011-F1
#
_entry.id   AF-A0A534C011-F1
#
_cell.length_a   1.000
_cell.length_b   1.000
_cell.length_c   1.000
_cell.angle_alpha   90.00
_cell.angle_beta   90.00
_cell.angle_gamma   90.00
#
_symmetry.space_group_name_H-M   'P 1'
#
loop_
_entity.id
_entity.type
_entity.pdbx_description
1 polymer ?
#
loop_
_entity_poly.entity_id
_entity_poly.type
_entity_poly.pdbx_seq_one_letter_code
_entity_poly.pdbx_strand_id
1 'polypeptide(L)'
;MAFPVRCCALVGRFEDPRIAESVSALLPHLARRGVEVLVSEHNPPGVPGADVTRVADAELGARTDLLIAIGGDGTLLHAARLVARHARRSRSTTS
;
A
#
# COMPACT_ATOMS: atom_id res chain seq x y z
N MET A 1 -16.52 -0.56 17.33
CA MET A 1 -16.40 -1.24 16.03
C MET A 1 -14.92 -1.37 15.72
N ALA A 2 -14.40 -2.59 15.59
CA ALA A 2 -13.00 -2.82 15.25
C ALA A 2 -12.76 -2.47 13.77
N PHE A 3 -11.67 -1.78 13.46
CA PHE A 3 -11.24 -1.57 12.08
C PHE A 3 -10.79 -2.93 11.52
N PRO A 4 -11.44 -3.48 10.47
CA PRO A 4 -11.17 -4.86 10.04
C PRO A 4 -9.86 -5.01 9.26
N VAL A 5 -9.25 -3.91 8.83
CA VAL A 5 -7.98 -3.89 8.10
C VAL A 5 -6.84 -4.07 9.09
N ARG A 6 -6.01 -5.08 8.85
CA ARG A 6 -4.80 -5.38 9.63
C ARG A 6 -3.54 -5.03 8.86
N CYS A 7 -3.60 -5.09 7.54
CA CYS A 7 -2.51 -4.76 6.65
C CYS A 7 -3.00 -3.83 5.53
N CYS A 8 -2.27 -2.75 5.28
CA CYS A 8 -2.54 -1.84 4.18
C CYS A 8 -1.28 -1.58 3.32
N ALA A 9 -1.48 -1.34 2.03
CA ALA A 9 -0.42 -1.01 1.10
C ALA A 9 -0.54 0.45 0.68
N LEU A 10 0.54 1.22 0.76
CA LEU A 10 0.58 2.61 0.27
C LEU A 10 1.21 2.63 -1.12
N VAL A 11 0.52 3.26 -2.07
CA VAL A 11 0.98 3.46 -3.44
C VAL A 11 0.94 4.94 -3.76
N GLY A 12 2.07 5.50 -4.19
CA GLY A 12 2.19 6.92 -4.47
C GLY A 12 3.59 7.25 -4.98
N ARG A 13 3.75 8.45 -5.53
CA ARG A 13 5.08 8.99 -5.86
C ARG A 13 5.65 9.69 -4.65
N PHE A 14 6.34 8.96 -3.78
CA PHE A 14 6.86 9.51 -2.53
C PHE A 14 8.00 10.53 -2.71
N GLU A 15 8.50 10.69 -3.93
CA GLU A 15 9.38 11.80 -4.35
C GLU A 15 8.65 13.15 -4.48
N ASP A 16 7.33 13.15 -4.66
CA ASP A 16 6.53 14.38 -4.65
C ASP A 16 6.33 14.81 -3.18
N PRO A 17 6.82 16.00 -2.78
CA PRO A 17 6.73 16.46 -1.40
C PRO A 17 5.31 16.48 -0.83
N ARG A 18 4.30 16.76 -1.67
CA ARG A 18 2.89 16.81 -1.23
C ARG A 18 2.37 15.42 -0.87
N ILE A 19 2.82 14.40 -1.60
CA ILE A 19 2.50 13.00 -1.33
C ILE A 19 3.25 12.54 -0.09
N ALA A 20 4.53 12.88 0.04
CA ALA A 20 5.34 12.57 1.22
C ALA A 20 4.73 13.16 2.50
N GLU A 21 4.25 14.41 2.47
CA GLU A 21 3.55 15.06 3.58
C GLU A 21 2.26 14.31 3.96
N SER A 22 1.45 13.96 2.95
CA SER A 22 0.21 13.20 3.14
C SER A 22 0.48 11.83 3.79
N VAL A 23 1.53 11.14 3.33
CA VAL A 23 1.98 9.84 3.87
C VAL A 23 2.47 10.00 5.31
N SER A 24 3.25 11.04 5.59
CA SER A 24 3.77 11.34 6.93
C SER A 24 2.64 11.59 7.94
N ALA A 25 1.55 12.24 7.51
CA ALA A 25 0.37 12.44 8.34
C ALA A 25 -0.43 11.15 8.54
N LEU A 26 -0.51 10.30 7.51
CA LEU A 26 -1.28 9.05 7.51
C LEU A 26 -0.63 7.95 8.36
N LEU A 27 0.69 7.78 8.29
CA LEU A 27 1.40 6.66 8.93
C LEU A 27 1.16 6.57 10.45
N PRO A 28 1.25 7.66 11.25
CA PRO A 28 0.93 7.61 12.68
C PRO A 28 -0.52 7.23 12.97
N HIS A 29 -1.44 7.49 12.04
CA HIS A 29 -2.86 7.15 12.21
C HIS A 29 -3.12 5.66 11.97
N LEU A 30 -2.35 5.04 11.06
CA LEU A 30 -2.38 3.60 10.81
C LEU A 30 -1.66 2.84 11.93
N ALA A 31 -0.50 3.32 12.36
CA ALA A 31 0.27 2.74 13.45
C ALA A 31 -0.52 2.71 14.78
N ARG A 32 -1.19 3.82 15.15
CA ARG A 32 -2.07 3.86 16.35
C ARG A 32 -3.24 2.87 16.30
N ARG A 33 -3.61 2.38 15.11
CA ARG A 33 -4.65 1.37 14.92
C ARG A 33 -4.09 -0.05 14.82
N GLY A 34 -2.77 -0.23 14.95
CA GLY A 34 -2.09 -1.52 14.81
C GLY A 34 -2.12 -2.07 13.38
N VAL A 35 -2.20 -1.19 12.38
CA VAL A 35 -2.23 -1.56 10.96
C VAL A 35 -0.79 -1.63 10.43
N GLU A 36 -0.39 -2.79 9.92
CA GLU A 36 0.87 -2.95 9.18
C GLU A 36 0.81 -2.16 7.87
N VAL A 37 1.89 -1.46 7.53
CA VAL A 37 1.96 -0.67 6.31
C VAL A 37 3.02 -1.23 5.38
N LEU A 38 2.59 -1.68 4.19
CA LEU A 38 3.44 -2.16 3.12
C LEU A 38 3.71 -1.06 2.09
N VAL A 39 4.94 -0.99 1.61
CA VAL A 39 5.33 -0.12 0.50
C VAL A 39 6.18 -0.91 -0.50
N SER A 40 6.15 -0.52 -1.78
CA SER A 40 7.04 -1.14 -2.78
C SER A 40 8.50 -0.91 -2.40
N GLU A 41 9.32 -1.94 -2.53
CA GLU A 41 10.78 -1.85 -2.42
C GLU A 41 11.41 -0.87 -3.42
N HIS A 42 10.74 -0.64 -4.56
CA HIS A 42 11.17 0.31 -5.60
C HIS A 42 10.97 1.77 -5.19
N ASN A 43 10.22 2.04 -4.11
CA ASN A 43 10.09 3.39 -3.61
C ASN A 43 11.42 3.88 -3.00
N PRO A 44 11.73 5.19 -3.10
CA PRO A 44 12.93 5.73 -2.48
C PRO A 44 12.96 5.46 -0.97
N PRO A 45 14.15 5.32 -0.35
CA PRO A 45 14.32 5.03 1.07
C PRO A 45 13.65 6.06 1.99
N GLY A 46 13.43 7.29 1.51
CA GLY A 46 12.89 8.43 2.26
C GLY A 46 11.38 8.43 2.52
N VAL A 47 10.69 7.29 2.50
CA VAL A 47 9.29 7.22 2.94
C VAL A 47 9.25 7.53 4.45
N PRO A 48 8.61 8.62 4.91
CA PRO A 48 8.77 9.07 6.29
C PRO A 48 7.93 8.22 7.25
N GLY A 49 8.56 7.35 8.03
CA GLY A 49 7.93 6.61 9.12
C GLY A 49 8.72 5.34 9.44
N ALA A 50 9.07 5.14 10.71
CA ALA A 50 9.99 4.08 11.13
C ALA A 50 9.45 2.65 10.94
N ASP A 51 8.15 2.48 10.67
CA ASP A 51 7.46 1.19 10.71
C ASP A 51 6.74 0.85 9.39
N VAL A 52 7.42 1.02 8.25
CA VAL A 52 6.92 0.52 6.95
C VAL A 52 7.68 -0.72 6.50
N THR A 53 6.95 -1.76 6.10
CA THR A 53 7.52 -2.98 5.52
C THR A 53 7.68 -2.79 4.01
N ARG A 54 8.91 -2.92 3.51
CA ARG A 54 9.19 -2.89 2.07
C ARG A 54 9.04 -4.29 1.49
N VAL A 55 8.28 -4.39 0.40
CA VAL A 55 7.97 -5.66 -0.26
C VAL A 55 7.99 -5.51 -1.78
N ALA A 56 8.08 -6.62 -2.51
CA ALA A 56 7.92 -6.60 -3.96
C ALA A 56 6.50 -6.16 -4.36
N ASP A 57 6.35 -5.56 -5.55
CA ASP A 57 5.04 -5.15 -6.09
C ASP A 57 4.03 -6.30 -6.13
N ALA A 58 4.51 -7.52 -6.39
CA ALA A 58 3.70 -8.73 -6.38
C ALA A 58 3.13 -9.04 -4.99
N GLU A 59 3.80 -8.64 -3.91
CA GLU A 59 3.32 -8.86 -2.54
C GLU A 59 2.30 -7.81 -2.09
N LEU A 60 2.39 -6.57 -2.59
CA LEU A 60 1.47 -5.48 -2.22
C LEU A 60 0.01 -5.85 -2.46
N GLY A 61 -0.29 -6.43 -3.63
CA GLY A 61 -1.66 -6.86 -3.95
C GLY A 61 -2.07 -8.18 -3.28
N ALA A 62 -1.11 -8.98 -2.81
CA ALA A 62 -1.34 -10.31 -2.25
C ALA A 62 -1.65 -10.28 -0.74
N ARG A 63 -0.91 -9.43 -0.01
CA ARG A 63 -0.86 -9.41 1.45
C ARG A 63 -1.80 -8.39 2.08
N THR A 64 -2.32 -7.46 1.28
CA THR A 64 -3.03 -6.30 1.81
C THR A 64 -4.54 -6.51 1.85
N ASP A 65 -5.18 -6.05 2.93
CA ASP A 65 -6.64 -5.98 3.03
C ASP A 65 -7.17 -4.72 2.33
N LEU A 66 -6.34 -3.67 2.31
CA LEU A 66 -6.63 -2.36 1.77
C LEU A 66 -5.42 -1.81 1.01
N LEU A 67 -5.64 -1.26 -0.19
CA LEU A 67 -4.61 -0.51 -0.90
C LEU A 67 -5.02 0.95 -0.99
N ILE A 68 -4.14 1.84 -0.52
CA ILE A 68 -4.36 3.28 -0.48
C ILE A 68 -3.49 3.92 -1.56
N ALA A 69 -4.14 4.46 -2.59
CA ALA A 69 -3.48 5.22 -3.64
C ALA A 69 -3.46 6.71 -3.27
N ILE A 70 -2.27 7.31 -3.19
CA ILE A 70 -2.08 8.72 -2.82
C ILE A 70 -1.45 9.44 -4.03
N GLY A 71 -2.26 10.21 -4.74
CA GLY A 71 -1.87 10.92 -5.95
C GLY A 71 -3.04 11.04 -6.94
N GLY A 72 -2.72 11.32 -8.21
CA GLY A 72 -3.72 11.36 -9.30
C GLY A 72 -3.94 10.01 -10.01
N ASP A 73 -4.59 10.05 -11.17
CA ASP A 73 -5.03 8.87 -11.92
C ASP A 73 -3.92 7.87 -12.25
N GLY A 74 -2.71 8.34 -12.55
CA GLY A 74 -1.57 7.44 -12.79
C GLY A 74 -1.27 6.53 -11.60
N THR A 75 -1.44 7.06 -10.38
CA THR A 75 -1.27 6.31 -9.12
C THR A 75 -2.42 5.33 -8.93
N LEU A 76 -3.66 5.77 -9.16
CA LEU A 76 -4.85 4.92 -9.07
C LEU A 76 -4.80 3.76 -10.07
N LEU A 77 -4.41 4.02 -11.32
CA LEU A 77 -4.27 3.00 -12.35
C LEU A 77 -3.13 2.02 -12.04
N HIS A 78 -2.02 2.51 -11.46
CA HIS A 78 -0.94 1.64 -10.99
C HIS A 78 -1.42 0.73 -9.85
N ALA A 79 -2.08 1.30 -8.84
CA ALA A 79 -2.73 0.57 -7.75
C ALA A 79 -3.70 -0.51 -8.26
N ALA A 80 -4.59 -0.15 -9.19
CA ALA A 80 -5.55 -1.08 -9.79
C ALA A 80 -4.85 -2.25 -10.50
N ARG A 81 -3.73 -2.01 -11.19
CA ARG A 81 -2.94 -3.07 -11.83
C ARG A 81 -2.33 -4.05 -10.82
N LEU A 82 -1.87 -3.58 -9.65
CA LEU A 82 -1.32 -4.44 -8.60
C LEU A 82 -2.37 -5.41 -8.05
N VAL A 83 -3.59 -4.91 -7.82
CA VAL A 83 -4.72 -5.72 -7.33
C VAL A 83 -5.28 -6.64 -8.43
N ALA A 84 -5.39 -6.16 -9.67
CA ALA A 84 -5.91 -6.96 -10.77
C ALA A 84 -5.03 -8.18 -11.11
N ARG A 85 -3.72 -8.10 -10.87
CA ARG A 85 -2.81 -9.25 -10.97
C ARG A 85 -3.15 -10.34 -9.94
N HIS A 86 -3.69 -9.97 -8.78
CA HIS A 86 -4.13 -10.90 -7.73
C HIS A 86 -5.53 -11.45 -7.95
N ALA A 87 -6.48 -10.62 -8.40
CA ALA A 87 -7.85 -11.07 -8.68
C ALA A 87 -7.93 -12.17 -9.76
N ARG A 88 -6.91 -12.28 -10.64
CA ARG A 88 -6.81 -13.36 -11.64
C ARG A 88 -6.23 -14.67 -11.10
N ARG A 89 -5.59 -14.67 -9.93
CA ARG A 89 -4.92 -15.84 -9.34
C ARG A 89 -5.80 -16.63 -8.38
N SER A 90 -6.89 -16.05 -7.85
CA SER A 90 -7.83 -16.75 -6.98
C SER A 90 -8.85 -17.64 -7.72
N ARG A 91 -8.82 -17.69 -9.07
CA ARG A 91 -9.74 -18.51 -9.89
C ARG A 91 -9.14 -19.84 -10.38
N SER A 92 -7.95 -20.24 -9.92
CA SER A 92 -7.27 -21.45 -10.42
C SER A 92 -6.98 -22.52 -9.35
N THR A 93 -7.70 -22.52 -8.22
CA THR A 93 -7.58 -23.59 -7.22
C THR A 93 -8.95 -24.07 -6.76
N THR A 94 -9.67 -24.74 -7.67
CA THR A 94 -10.72 -25.70 -7.30
C THR A 94 -10.78 -26.75 -8.41
N SER A 95 -10.01 -27.81 -8.25
CA SER A 95 -10.19 -29.13 -8.87
C SER A 95 -10.16 -30.15 -7.75
#